data_AF-A0A7J9B000-F1
#
_entry.id   AF-A0A7J9B000-F1
#
_cell.length_a   1.000
_cell.length_b   1.000
_cell.length_c   1.000
_cell.angle_alpha   90.00
_cell.angle_beta   90.00
_cell.angle_gamma   90.00
#
_symmetry.space_group_name_H-M   'P 1'
#
loop_
_entity.id
_entity.type
_entity.pdbx_description
1 polymer ?
#
loop_
_entity_poly.entity_id
_entity_poly.type
_entity_poly.pdbx_seq_one_letter_code
_entity_poly.pdbx_strand_id
1 'polypeptide(L)'
;TKEEARGRLSDIKAAAGIPEDCTDDIVQVQKQTHGEGVWKELFLHPTPVVRHVLICAIGIHFFQQAIGLDSVVLYSPRIFEKAGITSSDHKLLATIAIGLSKTIFILVATFLLDKIGRRPLLLISSGGMVVILATLGFSLTIIGHSDNKITWAVGLCITMVLSSVAVFSIGMGPIAWVYSTEIFPLRLRAQGASIGVAVNRVTSGVISMTYISLYEAITIGGAFFLYAGVALVAFFFFFTFLPETQGKTLEEMEWLFGKLVGWREEAQKLKRKRKMNEANHQIQLGNNLTTDRRFAVDNKTLADFEVLKKPKRNKFAFACAILASLASILLGYGELFSFSLRVD
;
A
#
# COMPACT_ATOMS: atom_id res chain seq x y z
N THR A 1 -31.28 -28.06 2.88
CA THR A 1 -31.98 -29.37 2.71
C THR A 1 -31.04 -30.39 2.05
N LYS A 2 -31.40 -31.69 1.99
CA LYS A 2 -30.56 -32.71 1.30
C LYS A 2 -30.28 -32.35 -0.17
N GLU A 3 -31.21 -31.67 -0.83
CA GLU A 3 -31.04 -31.18 -2.20
C GLU A 3 -30.03 -30.03 -2.29
N GLU A 4 -30.08 -29.07 -1.36
CA GLU A 4 -29.10 -27.97 -1.30
C GLU A 4 -27.67 -28.50 -1.04
N ALA A 5 -27.53 -29.53 -0.20
CA ALA A 5 -26.24 -30.17 0.06
C ALA A 5 -25.68 -30.86 -1.17
N ARG A 6 -26.53 -31.48 -2.01
CA ARG A 6 -26.12 -32.09 -3.28
C ARG A 6 -25.71 -31.04 -4.31
N GLY A 7 -26.43 -29.91 -4.40
CA GLY A 7 -26.05 -28.78 -5.24
C GLY A 7 -24.71 -28.16 -4.84
N ARG A 8 -24.49 -27.96 -3.53
CA ARG A 8 -23.19 -27.46 -3.03
C ARG A 8 -22.05 -28.44 -3.33
N LEU A 9 -22.33 -29.74 -3.27
CA LEU A 9 -21.35 -30.78 -3.58
C LEU A 9 -21.02 -30.81 -5.08
N SER A 10 -22.00 -30.65 -5.97
CA SER A 10 -21.74 -30.54 -7.42
C SER A 10 -20.93 -29.29 -7.74
N ASP A 11 -21.22 -28.16 -7.10
CA ASP A 11 -20.44 -26.92 -7.28
C ASP A 11 -18.98 -27.08 -6.84
N ILE A 12 -18.75 -27.76 -5.71
CA ILE A 12 -17.40 -28.06 -5.20
C ILE A 12 -16.68 -29.04 -6.14
N LYS A 13 -17.36 -30.08 -6.63
CA LYS A 13 -16.79 -31.04 -7.60
C LYS A 13 -16.40 -30.34 -8.90
N ALA A 14 -17.27 -29.48 -9.43
CA ALA A 14 -17.00 -28.68 -10.61
C ALA A 14 -15.82 -27.71 -10.40
N ALA A 15 -15.77 -27.02 -9.26
CA ALA A 15 -14.68 -26.11 -8.91
C ALA A 15 -13.33 -26.83 -8.72
N ALA A 16 -13.35 -28.08 -8.25
CA ALA A 16 -12.17 -28.92 -8.07
C ALA A 16 -11.77 -29.69 -9.34
N GLY A 17 -12.54 -29.62 -10.42
CA GLY A 17 -12.31 -30.37 -11.65
C GLY A 17 -12.54 -31.88 -11.51
N ILE A 18 -13.39 -32.29 -10.56
CA ILE A 18 -13.74 -33.68 -10.27
C ILE A 18 -15.00 -34.05 -11.08
N PRO A 19 -15.02 -35.17 -11.81
CA PRO A 19 -16.23 -35.65 -12.51
C PRO A 19 -17.40 -35.82 -11.54
N GLU A 20 -18.61 -35.43 -11.95
CA GLU A 20 -19.81 -35.56 -11.09
C GLU A 20 -20.03 -37.01 -10.63
N ASP A 21 -19.70 -37.94 -11.52
CA ASP A 21 -19.85 -39.40 -11.39
C ASP A 21 -18.86 -40.04 -10.39
N CYS A 22 -17.84 -39.29 -9.94
CA CYS A 22 -16.83 -39.82 -9.04
C CYS A 22 -17.34 -39.84 -7.59
N THR A 23 -17.54 -41.03 -7.04
CA THR A 23 -17.99 -41.28 -5.66
C THR A 23 -16.89 -41.81 -4.73
N ASP A 24 -15.65 -41.83 -5.19
CA ASP A 24 -14.52 -42.34 -4.40
C ASP A 24 -14.20 -41.41 -3.22
N ASP A 25 -13.96 -42.00 -2.05
CA ASP A 25 -13.61 -41.28 -0.82
C ASP A 25 -12.23 -40.56 -0.92
N ILE A 26 -11.40 -40.96 -1.88
CA ILE A 26 -10.08 -40.38 -2.13
C ILE A 26 -9.90 -40.15 -3.63
N VAL A 27 -10.11 -38.90 -4.06
CA VAL A 27 -9.86 -38.49 -5.44
C VAL A 27 -8.46 -37.88 -5.54
N GLN A 28 -7.60 -38.43 -6.40
CA GLN A 28 -6.37 -37.77 -6.82
C GLN A 28 -6.76 -36.55 -7.66
N VAL A 29 -6.91 -35.40 -6.99
CA VAL A 29 -7.07 -34.10 -7.66
C VAL A 29 -5.85 -33.96 -8.56
N GLN A 30 -6.04 -33.94 -9.88
CA GLN A 30 -4.98 -33.52 -10.79
C GLN A 30 -4.50 -32.18 -10.25
N LYS A 31 -3.26 -32.17 -9.76
CA LYS A 31 -2.61 -30.97 -9.25
C LYS A 31 -2.44 -30.06 -10.45
N GLN A 32 -3.50 -29.31 -10.81
CA GLN A 32 -3.43 -28.30 -11.84
C GLN A 32 -2.22 -27.48 -11.46
N THR A 33 -1.25 -27.42 -12.38
CA THR A 33 0.03 -26.74 -12.21
C THR A 33 -0.26 -25.25 -12.12
N HIS A 34 -0.82 -24.84 -10.99
CA HIS A 34 -1.45 -23.55 -10.72
C HIS A 34 -0.42 -22.41 -10.73
N GLY A 35 0.87 -22.75 -10.85
CA GLY A 35 1.98 -21.81 -11.00
C GLY A 35 2.42 -21.62 -12.46
N GLU A 36 2.71 -22.70 -13.19
CA GLU A 36 3.38 -22.63 -14.51
C GLU A 36 2.53 -21.97 -15.60
N GLY A 37 1.22 -22.25 -15.63
CA GLY A 37 0.29 -21.58 -16.55
C GLY A 37 0.19 -20.08 -16.26
N VAL A 38 0.30 -19.71 -14.98
CA VAL A 38 0.07 -18.35 -14.50
C VAL A 38 1.29 -17.45 -14.74
N TRP A 39 2.52 -17.97 -14.57
CA TRP A 39 3.73 -17.25 -15.01
C TRP A 39 3.74 -17.04 -16.53
N LYS A 40 3.31 -18.04 -17.31
CA LYS A 40 3.16 -17.89 -18.77
C LYS A 40 2.05 -16.88 -19.12
N GLU A 41 0.94 -16.83 -18.41
CA GLU A 41 -0.13 -15.85 -18.65
C GLU A 41 0.31 -14.42 -18.29
N LEU A 42 1.13 -14.27 -17.25
CA LEU A 42 1.67 -12.98 -16.82
C LEU A 42 2.69 -12.39 -17.80
N PHE A 43 3.54 -13.24 -18.39
CA PHE A 43 4.65 -12.82 -19.24
C PHE A 43 4.42 -13.01 -20.75
N LEU A 44 3.64 -14.00 -21.17
CA LEU A 44 3.48 -14.39 -22.57
C LEU A 44 2.24 -13.75 -23.23
N HIS A 45 1.14 -13.54 -22.49
CA HIS A 45 -0.08 -12.87 -22.99
C HIS A 45 -0.80 -12.04 -21.90
N PRO A 46 -0.18 -10.96 -21.39
CA PRO A 46 -0.85 -10.12 -20.39
C PRO A 46 -2.05 -9.42 -21.03
N THR A 47 -3.25 -9.73 -20.53
CA THR A 47 -4.45 -8.94 -20.86
C THR A 47 -4.22 -7.47 -20.46
N PRO A 48 -4.86 -6.50 -21.16
CA PRO A 48 -4.63 -5.07 -20.89
C PRO A 48 -4.90 -4.69 -19.43
N VAL A 49 -5.86 -5.37 -18.78
CA VAL A 49 -6.18 -5.25 -17.35
C VAL A 49 -5.00 -5.70 -16.48
N VAL A 50 -4.49 -6.91 -16.71
CA VAL A 50 -3.38 -7.47 -15.93
C VAL A 50 -2.12 -6.63 -16.10
N ARG A 51 -1.85 -6.14 -17.32
CA ARG A 51 -0.74 -5.22 -17.58
C ARG A 51 -0.84 -3.93 -16.77
N HIS A 52 -2.02 -3.30 -16.71
CA HIS A 52 -2.23 -2.08 -15.91
C HIS A 52 -2.04 -2.36 -14.42
N VAL A 53 -2.64 -3.44 -13.90
CA VAL A 53 -2.48 -3.85 -12.50
C VAL A 53 -1.00 -4.10 -12.17
N LEU A 54 -0.25 -4.78 -13.03
CA LEU A 54 1.18 -5.02 -12.85
C LEU A 54 2.00 -3.73 -12.85
N ILE A 55 1.75 -2.81 -13.78
CA ILE A 55 2.44 -1.51 -13.82
C ILE A 55 2.18 -0.73 -12.53
N CYS A 56 0.94 -0.72 -12.03
CA CYS A 56 0.61 -0.07 -10.76
C CYS A 56 1.30 -0.74 -9.56
N ALA A 57 1.30 -2.08 -9.49
CA ALA A 57 1.92 -2.85 -8.41
C ALA A 57 3.46 -2.73 -8.39
N ILE A 58 4.10 -2.80 -9.56
CA ILE A 58 5.54 -2.63 -9.69
C ILE A 58 5.92 -1.19 -9.39
N GLY A 59 5.18 -0.23 -9.95
CA GLY A 59 5.42 1.20 -9.75
C GLY A 59 5.28 1.61 -8.29
N ILE A 60 4.24 1.17 -7.59
CA ILE A 60 4.04 1.53 -6.17
C ILE A 60 5.19 1.02 -5.29
N HIS A 61 5.65 -0.21 -5.49
CA HIS A 61 6.75 -0.79 -4.72
C HIS A 61 8.12 -0.22 -5.09
N PHE A 62 8.34 0.11 -6.37
CA PHE A 62 9.54 0.79 -6.84
C PHE A 62 9.62 2.19 -6.23
N PHE A 63 8.58 3.02 -6.41
CA PHE A 63 8.59 4.40 -5.90
C PHE A 63 8.57 4.50 -4.38
N GLN A 64 7.93 3.55 -3.69
CA GLN A 64 8.01 3.43 -2.23
C GLN A 64 9.47 3.40 -1.76
N GLN A 65 10.34 2.68 -2.49
CA GLN A 65 11.74 2.54 -2.14
C GLN A 65 12.60 3.66 -2.73
N ALA A 66 12.33 4.05 -3.99
CA ALA A 66 13.07 5.06 -4.75
C ALA A 66 13.10 6.46 -4.10
N ILE A 67 12.10 6.79 -3.29
CA ILE A 67 12.06 8.05 -2.52
C ILE A 67 13.17 8.11 -1.45
N GLY A 68 13.79 6.98 -1.10
CA GLY A 68 15.00 6.95 -0.28
C GLY A 68 14.75 7.17 1.22
N LEU A 69 13.56 6.81 1.75
CA LEU A 69 13.30 6.93 3.19
C LEU A 69 14.33 6.15 4.03
N ASP A 70 14.70 4.95 3.59
CA ASP A 70 15.67 4.13 4.33
C ASP A 70 17.04 4.81 4.38
N SER A 71 17.45 5.52 3.31
CA SER A 71 18.65 6.36 3.32
C SER A 71 18.54 7.53 4.30
N VAL A 72 17.38 8.20 4.37
CA VAL A 72 17.13 9.29 5.32
C VAL A 72 17.29 8.81 6.77
N VAL A 73 16.72 7.65 7.08
CA VAL A 73 16.77 7.06 8.43
C VAL A 73 18.18 6.57 8.75
N LEU A 74 18.86 5.91 7.81
CA LEU A 74 20.22 5.42 7.99
C LEU A 74 21.21 6.54 8.36
N TYR A 75 21.01 7.73 7.81
CA TYR A 75 21.91 8.87 8.03
C TYR A 75 21.44 9.82 9.13
N SER A 76 20.25 9.63 9.70
CA SER A 76 19.76 10.46 10.80
C SER A 76 20.74 10.55 11.98
N PRO A 77 21.44 9.47 12.42
CA PRO A 77 22.38 9.57 13.53
C PRO A 77 23.59 10.45 13.22
N ARG A 78 24.09 10.48 11.97
CA ARG A 78 25.17 11.40 11.56
C ARG A 78 24.70 12.85 11.53
N ILE A 79 23.45 13.10 11.15
CA ILE A 79 22.84 14.44 11.23
C ILE A 79 22.74 14.88 12.70
N PHE A 80 22.37 13.97 13.60
CA PHE A 80 22.29 14.22 15.05
C PHE A 80 23.67 14.41 15.70
N GLU A 81 24.69 13.68 15.23
CA GLU A 81 26.07 13.85 15.69
C GLU A 81 26.63 15.23 15.34
N LYS A 82 26.36 15.72 14.13
CA LYS A 82 26.68 17.10 13.75
C LYS A 82 25.96 18.15 14.61
N ALA A 83 24.88 17.77 15.32
CA ALA A 83 24.17 18.61 16.28
C ALA A 83 24.82 18.70 17.68
N GLY A 84 25.90 17.94 17.93
CA GLY A 84 26.57 17.90 19.24
C GLY A 84 26.06 16.80 20.18
N ILE A 85 25.20 15.89 19.69
CA ILE A 85 24.80 14.70 20.44
C ILE A 85 25.81 13.58 20.15
N THR A 86 26.91 13.56 20.91
CA THR A 86 28.06 12.67 20.64
C THR A 86 28.03 11.33 21.35
N SER A 87 27.09 11.08 22.27
CA SER A 87 27.03 9.79 22.99
C SER A 87 26.35 8.71 22.15
N SER A 88 27.00 7.55 22.02
CA SER A 88 26.49 6.36 21.32
C SER A 88 25.10 5.93 21.79
N ASP A 89 24.83 6.08 23.10
CA ASP A 89 23.53 5.81 23.71
C ASP A 89 22.41 6.71 23.16
N HIS A 90 22.71 7.97 22.85
CA HIS A 90 21.73 8.89 22.28
C HIS A 90 21.44 8.59 20.80
N LYS A 91 22.42 8.06 20.05
CA LYS A 91 22.20 7.60 18.66
C LYS A 91 21.29 6.37 18.62
N LEU A 92 21.52 5.42 19.54
CA LEU A 92 20.65 4.26 19.71
C LEU A 92 19.24 4.69 20.14
N LEU A 93 19.13 5.58 21.13
CA LEU A 93 17.86 6.11 21.62
C LEU A 93 17.07 6.84 20.52
N ALA A 94 17.73 7.63 19.69
CA ALA A 94 17.10 8.32 18.57
C ALA A 94 16.57 7.33 17.51
N THR A 95 17.31 6.25 17.24
CA THR A 95 16.87 5.19 16.32
C THR A 95 15.65 4.45 16.87
N ILE A 96 15.65 4.14 18.17
CA ILE A 96 14.48 3.55 18.86
C ILE A 96 13.29 4.51 18.79
N ALA A 97 13.48 5.80 18.99
CA ALA A 97 12.44 6.82 18.89
C ALA A 97 11.85 6.90 17.47
N ILE A 98 12.68 6.80 16.43
CA ILE A 98 12.22 6.71 15.03
C ILE A 98 11.34 5.47 14.84
N GLY A 99 11.76 4.30 15.32
CA GLY A 99 10.97 3.06 15.23
C GLY A 99 9.62 3.13 15.95
N LEU A 100 9.61 3.72 17.15
CA LEU A 100 8.38 3.94 17.93
C LEU A 100 7.44 4.92 17.22
N SER A 101 7.97 6.05 16.74
CA SER A 101 7.18 7.03 15.98
C SER A 101 6.57 6.40 14.73
N LYS A 102 7.35 5.63 13.96
CA LYS A 102 6.88 4.86 12.80
C LYS A 102 5.71 3.95 13.16
N THR A 103 5.81 3.21 14.26
CA THR A 103 4.73 2.33 14.73
C THR A 103 3.46 3.09 15.07
N ILE A 104 3.58 4.18 15.83
CA ILE A 104 2.42 5.02 16.22
C ILE A 104 1.73 5.58 14.96
N PHE A 105 2.52 6.10 14.01
CA PHE A 105 1.98 6.65 12.77
C PHE A 105 1.34 5.59 11.87
N ILE A 106 1.85 4.36 11.83
CA ILE A 106 1.21 3.25 11.11
C ILE A 106 -0.14 2.88 11.73
N LEU A 107 -0.25 2.89 13.06
CA LEU A 107 -1.54 2.66 13.74
C LEU A 107 -2.55 3.74 13.35
N VAL A 108 -2.12 5.01 13.37
CA VAL A 108 -2.94 6.15 12.90
C VAL A 108 -3.31 5.96 11.42
N ALA A 109 -2.36 5.60 10.57
CA ALA A 109 -2.56 5.33 9.15
C ALA A 109 -3.65 4.29 8.91
N THR A 110 -3.67 3.22 9.71
CA THR A 110 -4.65 2.14 9.62
C THR A 110 -6.08 2.69 9.80
N PHE A 111 -6.28 3.62 10.74
CA PHE A 111 -7.58 4.26 10.95
C PHE A 111 -7.93 5.25 9.83
N LEU A 112 -6.96 5.98 9.30
CA LEU A 112 -7.19 6.95 8.23
C LEU A 112 -7.48 6.27 6.88
N LEU A 113 -6.84 5.14 6.60
CA LEU A 113 -7.00 4.36 5.37
C LEU A 113 -8.44 3.91 5.17
N ASP A 114 -9.11 3.49 6.25
CA ASP A 114 -10.51 3.07 6.24
C ASP A 114 -11.51 4.23 6.06
N LYS A 115 -11.13 5.46 6.45
CA LYS A 115 -12.01 6.64 6.39
C LYS A 115 -11.84 7.44 5.09
N ILE A 116 -10.61 7.76 4.72
CA ILE A 116 -10.29 8.74 3.67
C ILE A 116 -10.06 8.05 2.32
N GLY A 117 -9.60 6.79 2.33
CA GLY A 117 -9.28 6.03 1.12
C GLY A 117 -7.79 5.87 0.86
N ARG A 118 -7.45 5.11 -0.18
CA ARG A 118 -6.05 4.71 -0.43
C ARG A 118 -5.32 5.78 -1.24
N ARG A 119 -5.96 6.29 -2.30
CA ARG A 119 -5.32 7.22 -3.24
C ARG A 119 -5.07 8.61 -2.64
N PRO A 120 -6.01 9.27 -1.93
CA PRO A 120 -5.76 10.58 -1.34
C PRO A 120 -4.63 10.55 -0.30
N LEU A 121 -4.58 9.54 0.56
CA LEU A 121 -3.49 9.40 1.54
C LEU A 121 -2.13 9.23 0.87
N LEU A 122 -2.08 8.43 -0.19
CA LEU A 122 -0.85 8.18 -0.92
C LEU A 122 -0.36 9.43 -1.66
N LEU A 123 -1.27 10.25 -2.20
CA LEU A 123 -0.96 11.56 -2.78
C LEU A 123 -0.52 12.59 -1.75
N ILE A 124 -1.20 12.68 -0.61
CA ILE A 124 -0.82 13.59 0.48
C ILE A 124 0.57 13.22 1.01
N SER A 125 0.82 11.92 1.20
CA SER A 125 2.11 11.41 1.67
C SER A 125 3.24 11.68 0.67
N SER A 126 3.05 11.33 -0.61
CA SER A 126 4.06 11.62 -1.65
C SER A 126 4.31 13.11 -1.83
N GLY A 127 3.26 13.94 -1.84
CA GLY A 127 3.41 15.40 -1.91
C GLY A 127 4.13 15.98 -0.69
N GLY A 128 3.81 15.49 0.51
CA GLY A 128 4.52 15.87 1.74
C GLY A 128 6.00 15.47 1.72
N MET A 129 6.33 14.29 1.18
CA MET A 129 7.72 13.86 1.03
C MET A 129 8.51 14.76 0.09
N VAL A 130 7.92 15.25 -1.01
CA VAL A 130 8.59 16.21 -1.91
C VAL A 130 8.99 17.47 -1.15
N VAL A 131 8.07 18.05 -0.39
CA VAL A 131 8.31 19.29 0.37
C VAL A 131 9.36 19.06 1.46
N ILE A 132 9.25 17.97 2.20
CA ILE A 132 10.17 17.66 3.30
C ILE A 132 11.58 17.38 2.78
N LEU A 133 11.73 16.58 1.72
CA LEU A 133 13.03 16.25 1.15
C LEU A 133 13.70 17.47 0.50
N ALA A 134 12.94 18.33 -0.18
CA ALA A 134 13.46 19.58 -0.72
C ALA A 134 13.92 20.53 0.39
N THR A 135 13.13 20.65 1.48
CA THR A 135 13.48 21.47 2.64
C THR A 135 14.72 20.93 3.35
N LEU A 136 14.82 19.61 3.50
CA LEU A 136 15.97 18.94 4.10
C LEU A 136 17.22 19.13 3.24
N GLY A 137 17.11 18.96 1.92
CA GLY A 137 18.20 19.21 0.96
C GLY A 137 18.70 20.65 1.02
N PHE A 138 17.79 21.64 1.06
CA PHE A 138 18.13 23.06 1.20
C PHE A 138 18.87 23.33 2.52
N SER A 139 18.34 22.80 3.63
CA SER A 139 18.90 23.01 4.97
C SER A 139 20.31 22.42 5.10
N LEU A 140 20.53 21.22 4.56
CA LEU A 140 21.83 20.57 4.55
C LEU A 140 22.82 21.26 3.60
N THR A 141 22.35 21.86 2.51
CA THR A 141 23.19 22.65 1.61
C THR A 141 23.69 23.92 2.27
N ILE A 142 22.83 24.60 3.06
CA ILE A 142 23.20 25.78 3.86
C ILE A 142 24.23 25.42 4.93
N ILE A 143 24.00 24.32 5.67
CA ILE A 143 24.94 23.82 6.69
C ILE A 143 26.28 23.44 6.06
N GLY A 144 26.27 22.88 4.84
CA GLY A 144 27.49 22.50 4.13
C GLY A 144 28.36 23.66 3.66
N HIS A 145 27.79 24.83 3.39
CA HIS A 145 28.52 26.03 2.93
C HIS A 145 28.89 27.01 4.05
N SER A 146 28.36 26.81 5.26
CA SER A 146 28.60 27.71 6.40
C SER A 146 29.59 27.09 7.38
N ASP A 147 30.75 27.71 7.59
CA ASP A 147 31.75 27.25 8.58
C ASP A 147 31.25 27.32 10.03
N ASN A 148 30.23 28.15 10.30
CA ASN A 148 29.60 28.26 11.61
C ASN A 148 28.48 27.23 11.79
N LYS A 149 28.49 26.51 12.93
CA LYS A 149 27.41 25.58 13.31
C LYS A 149 26.11 26.35 13.54
N ILE A 150 25.24 26.37 12.53
CA ILE A 150 23.92 26.99 12.61
C ILE A 150 22.96 26.04 13.38
N THR A 151 22.84 26.22 14.69
CA THR A 151 22.03 25.37 15.59
C THR A 151 20.57 25.26 15.13
N TRP A 152 19.98 26.34 14.59
CA TRP A 152 18.59 26.32 14.11
C TRP A 152 18.43 25.44 12.85
N ALA A 153 19.41 25.42 11.95
CA ALA A 153 19.35 24.63 10.72
C ALA A 153 19.47 23.14 11.02
N VAL A 154 20.30 22.79 12.02
CA VAL A 154 20.40 21.40 12.47
C VAL A 154 19.09 20.96 13.12
N GLY A 155 18.51 21.74 14.03
CA GLY A 155 17.20 21.46 14.61
C GLY A 155 16.12 21.26 13.55
N LEU A 156 16.13 22.08 12.50
CA LEU A 156 15.23 21.93 11.35
C LEU A 156 15.47 20.63 10.57
N CYS A 157 16.72 20.19 10.40
CA CYS A 157 17.00 18.89 9.77
C CYS A 157 16.43 17.72 10.58
N ILE A 158 16.55 17.77 11.92
CA ILE A 158 16.01 16.75 12.82
C ILE A 158 14.48 16.69 12.70
N THR A 159 13.81 17.84 12.76
CA THR A 159 12.35 17.88 12.64
C THR A 159 11.89 17.42 11.26
N MET A 160 12.62 17.75 10.18
CA MET A 160 12.31 17.27 8.83
C MET A 160 12.49 15.76 8.70
N VAL A 161 13.54 15.17 9.27
CA VAL A 161 13.76 13.70 9.26
C VAL A 161 12.64 12.97 10.02
N LEU A 162 12.25 13.46 11.21
CA LEU A 162 11.13 12.86 11.95
C LEU A 162 9.81 13.03 11.18
N SER A 163 9.62 14.20 10.56
CA SER A 163 8.44 14.47 9.73
C SER A 163 8.38 13.59 8.48
N SER A 164 9.52 13.30 7.84
CA SER A 164 9.55 12.41 6.67
C SER A 164 9.14 10.99 7.04
N VAL A 165 9.62 10.48 8.19
CA VAL A 165 9.20 9.16 8.70
C VAL A 165 7.70 9.16 9.00
N ALA A 166 7.17 10.21 9.64
CA ALA A 166 5.75 10.32 9.96
C ALA A 166 4.87 10.35 8.70
N VAL A 167 5.17 11.25 7.76
CA VAL A 167 4.40 11.43 6.52
C VAL A 167 4.44 10.18 5.65
N PHE A 168 5.58 9.51 5.55
CA PHE A 168 5.68 8.24 4.83
C PHE A 168 4.87 7.13 5.51
N SER A 169 4.94 7.05 6.84
CA SER A 169 4.24 6.02 7.63
C SER A 169 2.72 6.15 7.58
N ILE A 170 2.20 7.38 7.46
CA ILE A 170 0.75 7.64 7.35
C ILE A 170 0.18 7.18 6.00
N GLY A 171 0.97 7.22 4.93
CA GLY A 171 0.49 6.94 3.58
C GLY A 171 1.25 5.80 2.93
N MET A 172 2.38 6.13 2.33
CA MET A 172 3.08 5.23 1.40
C MET A 172 3.47 3.88 1.99
N GLY A 173 3.86 3.86 3.27
CA GLY A 173 4.25 2.63 3.97
C GLY A 173 3.16 1.55 3.94
N PRO A 174 2.04 1.70 4.67
CA PRO A 174 0.99 0.68 4.71
C PRO A 174 0.18 0.58 3.42
N ILE A 175 -0.03 1.69 2.71
CA ILE A 175 -0.91 1.71 1.53
C ILE A 175 -0.30 0.92 0.38
N ALA A 176 1.02 0.96 0.19
CA ALA A 176 1.64 0.18 -0.88
C ALA A 176 1.29 -1.31 -0.77
N TRP A 177 1.42 -1.90 0.42
CA TRP A 177 1.10 -3.31 0.66
C TRP A 177 -0.39 -3.62 0.53
N VAL A 178 -1.25 -2.78 1.12
CA VAL A 178 -2.70 -2.98 1.07
C VAL A 178 -3.19 -2.84 -0.38
N TYR A 179 -2.77 -1.79 -1.07
CA TYR A 179 -3.15 -1.51 -2.45
C TYR A 179 -2.75 -2.66 -3.39
N SER A 180 -1.52 -3.17 -3.29
CA SER A 180 -1.07 -4.34 -4.06
C SER A 180 -2.02 -5.53 -3.91
N THR A 181 -2.47 -5.83 -2.69
CA THR A 181 -3.38 -6.97 -2.47
C THR A 181 -4.81 -6.72 -2.96
N GLU A 182 -5.25 -5.47 -3.02
CA GLU A 182 -6.59 -5.09 -3.49
C GLU A 182 -6.70 -5.11 -5.03
N ILE A 183 -5.62 -4.77 -5.74
CA ILE A 183 -5.63 -4.66 -7.22
C ILE A 183 -5.47 -5.99 -7.94
N PHE A 184 -4.84 -7.00 -7.32
CA PHE A 184 -4.61 -8.27 -7.99
C PHE A 184 -5.84 -9.20 -7.93
N PRO A 185 -6.23 -9.82 -9.08
CA PRO A 185 -7.23 -10.87 -9.09
C PRO A 185 -6.73 -12.07 -8.28
N LEU A 186 -7.64 -12.82 -7.68
CA LEU A 186 -7.33 -13.90 -6.72
C LEU A 186 -6.30 -14.91 -7.25
N ARG A 187 -6.36 -15.22 -8.56
CA ARG A 187 -5.44 -16.15 -9.22
C ARG A 187 -4.01 -15.63 -9.33
N LEU A 188 -3.82 -14.33 -9.55
CA LEU A 188 -2.50 -13.70 -9.78
C LEU A 188 -1.90 -13.08 -8.52
N ARG A 189 -2.68 -12.96 -7.44
CA ARG A 189 -2.31 -12.19 -6.25
C ARG A 189 -0.98 -12.62 -5.63
N ALA A 190 -0.73 -13.92 -5.49
CA ALA A 190 0.50 -14.41 -4.88
C ALA A 190 1.74 -14.07 -5.71
N GLN A 191 1.65 -14.20 -7.04
CA GLN A 191 2.75 -13.92 -7.97
C GLN A 191 2.97 -12.41 -8.15
N GLY A 192 1.89 -11.65 -8.26
CA GLY A 192 1.94 -10.20 -8.31
C GLY A 192 2.57 -9.61 -7.04
N ALA A 193 2.21 -10.14 -5.87
CA ALA A 193 2.81 -9.75 -4.60
C ALA A 193 4.30 -10.11 -4.53
N SER A 194 4.71 -11.31 -4.98
CA SER A 194 6.12 -11.69 -4.96
C SER A 194 6.97 -10.83 -5.91
N ILE A 195 6.46 -10.49 -7.09
CA ILE A 195 7.11 -9.55 -8.03
C ILE A 195 7.23 -8.17 -7.40
N GLY A 196 6.17 -7.66 -6.77
CA GLY A 196 6.20 -6.38 -6.06
C GLY A 196 7.25 -6.34 -4.95
N VAL A 197 7.32 -7.41 -4.14
CA VAL A 197 8.34 -7.57 -3.08
C VAL A 197 9.74 -7.63 -3.69
N ALA A 198 9.94 -8.41 -4.75
CA ALA A 198 11.23 -8.52 -5.41
C ALA A 198 11.72 -7.17 -5.93
N VAL A 199 10.85 -6.40 -6.60
CA VAL A 199 11.16 -5.04 -7.06
C VAL A 199 11.48 -4.13 -5.88
N ASN A 200 10.69 -4.17 -4.81
CA ASN A 200 10.96 -3.39 -3.61
C ASN A 200 12.35 -3.70 -3.03
N ARG A 201 12.71 -4.99 -2.91
CA ARG A 201 13.99 -5.43 -2.34
C ARG A 201 15.18 -5.11 -3.24
N VAL A 202 15.05 -5.32 -4.55
CA VAL A 202 16.09 -4.95 -5.52
C VAL A 202 16.32 -3.44 -5.49
N THR A 203 15.24 -2.65 -5.52
CA THR A 203 15.35 -1.19 -5.45
C THR A 203 16.00 -0.74 -4.15
N SER A 204 15.70 -1.41 -3.02
CA SER A 204 16.32 -1.14 -1.72
C SER A 204 17.82 -1.38 -1.78
N GLY A 205 18.23 -2.55 -2.27
CA GLY A 205 19.64 -2.89 -2.43
C GLY A 205 20.39 -1.92 -3.33
N VAL A 206 19.81 -1.55 -4.48
CA VAL A 206 20.40 -0.57 -5.40
C VAL A 206 20.60 0.79 -4.72
N ILE A 207 19.59 1.29 -4.00
CA ILE A 207 19.68 2.56 -3.29
C ILE A 207 20.73 2.50 -2.18
N SER A 208 20.70 1.46 -1.34
CA SER A 208 21.67 1.28 -0.26
C SER A 208 23.11 1.21 -0.80
N MET A 209 23.34 0.53 -1.93
CA MET A 209 24.67 0.44 -2.56
C MET A 209 25.12 1.77 -3.19
N THR A 210 24.21 2.48 -3.87
CA THR A 210 24.54 3.71 -4.60
C THR A 210 24.60 4.95 -3.71
N TYR A 211 23.99 4.91 -2.53
CA TYR A 211 23.88 6.08 -1.65
C TYR A 211 25.23 6.67 -1.26
N ILE A 212 26.22 5.82 -0.93
CA ILE A 212 27.55 6.29 -0.51
C ILE A 212 28.21 7.09 -1.64
N SER A 213 28.29 6.46 -2.81
CA SER A 213 28.84 7.10 -4.00
C SER A 213 28.09 8.38 -4.38
N LEU A 214 26.77 8.42 -4.17
CA LEU A 214 25.95 9.58 -4.49
C LEU A 214 26.25 10.79 -3.59
N TYR A 215 26.37 10.60 -2.27
CA TYR A 215 26.64 11.72 -1.38
C TYR A 215 28.09 12.22 -1.51
N GLU A 216 29.04 11.35 -1.84
CA GLU A 216 30.44 11.73 -2.07
C GLU A 216 30.61 12.51 -3.37
N ALA A 217 29.87 12.13 -4.42
CA ALA A 217 29.95 12.80 -5.73
C ALA A 217 29.26 14.18 -5.76
N ILE A 218 28.10 14.32 -5.12
CA ILE A 218 27.25 15.52 -5.26
C ILE A 218 27.25 16.42 -4.02
N THR A 219 27.51 15.88 -2.82
CA THR A 219 27.16 16.41 -1.48
C THR A 219 25.86 15.84 -0.92
N ILE A 220 25.77 15.83 0.42
CA ILE A 220 24.60 15.34 1.17
C ILE A 220 23.33 16.09 0.77
N GLY A 221 23.39 17.42 0.65
CA GLY A 221 22.23 18.24 0.28
C GLY A 221 21.70 17.93 -1.12
N GLY A 222 22.58 17.79 -2.10
CA GLY A 222 22.19 17.46 -3.48
C GLY A 222 21.63 16.04 -3.64
N ALA A 223 22.09 15.07 -2.84
CA ALA A 223 21.49 13.72 -2.81
C ALA A 223 20.01 13.75 -2.36
N PHE A 224 19.67 14.58 -1.37
CA PHE A 224 18.27 14.75 -0.95
C PHE A 224 17.42 15.50 -1.98
N PHE A 225 18.00 16.44 -2.74
CA PHE A 225 17.30 17.06 -3.87
C PHE A 225 17.01 16.04 -4.99
N LEU A 226 17.93 15.10 -5.25
CA LEU A 226 17.67 14.01 -6.19
C LEU A 226 16.49 13.16 -5.71
N TYR A 227 16.44 12.78 -4.43
CA TYR A 227 15.29 12.07 -3.87
C TYR A 227 13.99 12.88 -3.88
N ALA A 228 14.05 14.19 -3.69
CA ALA A 228 12.89 15.06 -3.85
C ALA A 228 12.37 15.04 -5.31
N GLY A 229 13.28 15.02 -6.29
CA GLY A 229 12.94 14.85 -7.71
C GLY A 229 12.28 13.50 -8.00
N VAL A 230 12.82 12.41 -7.46
CA VAL A 230 12.22 11.06 -7.57
C VAL A 230 10.85 11.02 -6.90
N ALA A 231 10.69 11.65 -5.73
CA ALA A 231 9.40 11.76 -5.04
C ALA A 231 8.37 12.57 -5.84
N LEU A 232 8.82 13.58 -6.60
CA LEU A 232 7.95 14.35 -7.48
C LEU A 232 7.47 13.51 -8.66
N VAL A 233 8.36 12.73 -9.29
CA VAL A 233 7.99 11.77 -10.33
C VAL A 233 7.00 10.73 -9.78
N ALA A 234 7.25 10.22 -8.58
CA ALA A 234 6.34 9.31 -7.89
C ALA A 234 4.95 9.94 -7.69
N PHE A 235 4.89 11.20 -7.22
CA PHE A 235 3.63 11.93 -7.04
C PHE A 235 2.83 12.00 -8.36
N PHE A 236 3.48 12.35 -9.47
CA PHE A 236 2.83 12.38 -10.78
C PHE A 236 2.38 11.00 -11.25
N PHE A 237 3.20 9.96 -11.03
CA PHE A 237 2.84 8.58 -11.33
C PHE A 237 1.59 8.15 -10.55
N PHE A 238 1.54 8.41 -9.25
CA PHE A 238 0.38 8.13 -8.40
C PHE A 238 -0.85 8.94 -8.77
N PHE A 239 -0.65 10.18 -9.23
CA PHE A 239 -1.76 11.01 -9.68
C PHE A 239 -2.39 10.46 -10.96
N THR A 240 -1.56 9.98 -11.90
CA THR A 240 -1.99 9.61 -13.26
C THR A 240 -2.40 8.14 -13.40
N PHE A 241 -1.65 7.19 -12.84
CA PHE A 241 -1.84 5.76 -13.10
C PHE A 241 -2.64 5.01 -12.04
N LEU A 242 -2.70 5.50 -10.78
CA LEU A 242 -3.35 4.79 -9.67
C LEU A 242 -4.83 5.17 -9.53
N PRO A 243 -5.77 4.25 -9.83
CA PRO A 243 -7.18 4.42 -9.51
C PRO A 243 -7.48 4.26 -8.02
N GLU A 244 -8.62 4.78 -7.57
CA GLU A 244 -9.13 4.56 -6.21
C GLU A 244 -9.80 3.18 -6.09
N THR A 245 -9.40 2.42 -5.08
CA THR A 245 -9.81 1.02 -4.85
C THR A 245 -10.80 0.87 -3.69
N GLN A 246 -10.96 1.90 -2.85
CA GLN A 246 -11.84 1.83 -1.69
C GLN A 246 -13.30 1.56 -2.08
N GLY A 247 -13.85 0.47 -1.53
CA GLY A 247 -15.29 0.15 -1.63
C GLY A 247 -15.74 -0.31 -3.02
N LYS A 248 -14.80 -0.83 -3.83
CA LYS A 248 -15.04 -1.39 -5.15
C LYS A 248 -15.06 -2.91 -5.12
N THR A 249 -15.96 -3.52 -5.90
CA THR A 249 -16.00 -4.99 -6.05
C THR A 249 -14.91 -5.44 -7.02
N LEU A 250 -14.53 -6.73 -6.99
CA LEU A 250 -13.52 -7.28 -7.90
C LEU A 250 -13.90 -7.10 -9.38
N GLU A 251 -15.19 -7.20 -9.72
CA GLU A 251 -15.69 -6.94 -11.07
C GLU A 251 -15.51 -5.48 -11.49
N GLU A 252 -15.82 -4.52 -10.60
CA GLU A 252 -15.60 -3.09 -10.89
C GLU A 252 -14.12 -2.76 -11.08
N MET A 253 -13.22 -3.52 -10.44
CA MET A 253 -11.78 -3.35 -10.58
C MET A 253 -11.31 -3.78 -11.98
N GLU A 254 -11.80 -4.89 -12.52
CA GLU A 254 -11.47 -5.30 -13.89
C GLU A 254 -11.84 -4.24 -14.93
N TRP A 255 -13.01 -3.61 -14.78
CA TRP A 255 -13.42 -2.49 -15.64
C TRP A 255 -12.55 -1.25 -15.46
N LEU A 256 -12.14 -0.95 -14.23
CA LEU A 256 -11.33 0.24 -13.90
C LEU A 256 -9.91 0.15 -14.45
N PHE A 257 -9.32 -1.05 -14.44
CA PHE A 257 -7.99 -1.33 -14.97
C PHE A 257 -7.99 -1.70 -16.46
N GLY A 258 -9.16 -1.73 -17.12
CA GLY A 258 -9.27 -2.01 -18.56
C GLY A 258 -8.64 -0.94 -19.47
N LYS A 259 -8.39 0.27 -18.95
CA LYS A 259 -7.70 1.36 -19.67
C LYS A 259 -6.58 1.95 -18.82
N LEU A 260 -5.35 1.84 -19.33
CA LEU A 260 -4.12 2.39 -18.73
C LEU A 260 -4.21 3.90 -18.44
N VAL A 261 -4.71 4.67 -19.41
CA VAL A 261 -4.91 6.13 -19.30
C VAL A 261 -6.37 6.40 -19.61
N GLY A 262 -7.09 7.09 -18.70
CA GLY A 262 -8.54 7.35 -18.84
C GLY A 262 -9.45 6.60 -17.87
N TRP A 263 -8.89 5.84 -16.93
CA TRP A 263 -9.65 5.17 -15.84
C TRP A 263 -10.54 6.14 -15.03
N ARG A 264 -10.22 7.44 -15.02
CA ARG A 264 -11.01 8.48 -14.35
C ARG A 264 -12.42 8.62 -14.93
N GLU A 265 -12.56 8.51 -16.25
CA GLU A 265 -13.86 8.58 -16.91
C GLU A 265 -14.70 7.34 -16.58
N GLU A 266 -14.10 6.16 -16.62
CA GLU A 266 -14.78 4.91 -16.26
C GLU A 266 -15.18 4.90 -14.78
N ALA A 267 -14.32 5.40 -13.88
CA ALA A 267 -14.66 5.60 -12.48
C ALA A 267 -15.86 6.55 -12.29
N GLN A 268 -15.96 7.62 -13.07
CA GLN A 268 -17.10 8.55 -13.04
C GLN A 268 -18.38 7.88 -13.56
N LYS A 269 -18.30 7.12 -14.65
CA LYS A 269 -19.44 6.36 -15.19
C LYS A 269 -19.96 5.34 -14.17
N LEU A 270 -19.07 4.58 -13.52
CA LEU A 270 -19.43 3.64 -12.46
C LEU A 270 -20.12 4.34 -11.28
N LYS A 271 -19.60 5.49 -10.83
CA LYS A 271 -20.24 6.29 -9.78
C LYS A 271 -21.64 6.77 -10.19
N ARG A 272 -21.83 7.21 -11.44
CA ARG A 272 -23.14 7.62 -11.96
C ARG A 272 -24.12 6.45 -12.01
N LYS A 273 -23.69 5.30 -12.54
CA LYS A 273 -24.51 4.07 -12.60
C LYS A 273 -24.94 3.62 -11.21
N ARG A 274 -24.04 3.67 -10.22
CA ARG A 274 -24.35 3.32 -8.83
C ARG A 274 -25.38 4.26 -8.21
N LYS A 275 -25.21 5.58 -8.35
CA LYS A 275 -26.21 6.57 -7.89
C LYS A 275 -27.58 6.37 -8.54
N MET A 276 -27.60 6.04 -9.84
CA MET A 276 -28.83 5.74 -10.56
C MET A 276 -29.50 4.46 -10.05
N ASN A 277 -28.73 3.39 -9.80
CA ASN A 277 -29.25 2.15 -9.22
C ASN A 277 -29.78 2.37 -7.79
N GLU A 278 -29.08 3.15 -6.97
CA GLU A 278 -29.51 3.51 -5.62
C GLU A 278 -30.81 4.34 -5.65
N ALA A 279 -30.91 5.32 -6.57
CA ALA A 279 -32.12 6.11 -6.76
C ALA A 279 -33.30 5.25 -7.24
N ASN A 280 -33.07 4.36 -8.21
CA ASN A 280 -34.10 3.43 -8.71
C ASN A 280 -34.56 2.48 -7.60
N HIS A 281 -33.64 1.98 -6.77
CA HIS A 281 -33.99 1.12 -5.65
C HIS A 281 -34.82 1.85 -4.59
N GLN A 282 -34.50 3.11 -4.29
CA GLN A 282 -35.32 3.95 -3.41
C GLN A 282 -36.71 4.23 -3.98
N ILE A 283 -36.82 4.51 -5.28
CA ILE A 283 -38.11 4.68 -5.96
C ILE A 283 -38.92 3.39 -5.89
N GLN A 284 -38.29 2.23 -6.10
CA GLN A 284 -38.96 0.93 -6.06
C GLN A 284 -39.42 0.55 -4.65
N LEU A 285 -38.63 0.85 -3.62
CA LEU A 285 -39.03 0.72 -2.22
C LEU A 285 -40.19 1.65 -1.87
N GLY A 286 -40.15 2.91 -2.33
CA GLY A 286 -41.24 3.88 -2.15
C GLY A 286 -42.53 3.44 -2.84
N ASN A 287 -42.44 2.95 -4.08
CA ASN A 287 -43.59 2.41 -4.81
C ASN A 287 -44.17 1.18 -4.12
N ASN A 288 -43.32 0.25 -3.69
CA ASN A 288 -43.76 -0.95 -2.96
C ASN A 288 -44.44 -0.56 -1.62
N LEU A 289 -43.92 0.41 -0.87
CA LEU A 289 -44.54 0.96 0.35
C LEU A 289 -45.89 1.64 0.09
N THR A 290 -46.10 2.26 -1.08
CA THR A 290 -47.41 2.81 -1.46
C THR A 290 -48.42 1.73 -1.89
N THR A 291 -47.96 0.64 -2.48
CA THR A 291 -48.79 -0.54 -2.79
C THR A 291 -49.14 -1.33 -1.52
N ASP A 292 -48.26 -1.32 -0.52
CA ASP A 292 -48.43 -2.06 0.75
C ASP A 292 -49.40 -1.40 1.74
N ARG A 293 -49.87 -0.16 1.49
CA ARG A 293 -51.00 0.41 2.28
C ARG A 293 -52.32 -0.33 2.07
N ARG A 294 -52.41 -1.27 1.11
CA ARG A 294 -53.53 -2.20 0.97
C ARG A 294 -53.27 -3.61 1.53
N PHE A 295 -52.06 -3.89 2.02
CA PHE A 295 -51.66 -5.20 2.59
C PHE A 295 -50.97 -5.06 3.96
N ALA A 296 -51.18 -3.93 4.64
CA ALA A 296 -50.69 -3.67 5.99
C ALA A 296 -51.47 -4.46 7.05
N VAL A 297 -51.34 -5.79 7.07
CA VAL A 297 -51.65 -6.59 8.27
C VAL A 297 -50.52 -7.55 8.66
N ASP A 298 -49.70 -8.13 7.76
CA ASP A 298 -48.95 -9.34 8.18
C ASP A 298 -47.41 -9.36 8.12
N ASN A 299 -46.69 -8.31 7.74
CA ASN A 299 -45.22 -8.40 7.61
C ASN A 299 -44.42 -7.39 8.45
N LYS A 300 -44.78 -7.23 9.73
CA LYS A 300 -43.92 -6.53 10.72
C LYS A 300 -42.61 -7.28 11.05
N THR A 301 -42.36 -8.44 10.44
CA THR A 301 -41.23 -9.34 10.74
C THR A 301 -40.18 -9.45 9.62
N LEU A 302 -40.33 -8.75 8.48
CA LEU A 302 -39.38 -8.82 7.36
C LEU A 302 -38.49 -7.57 7.18
N ALA A 303 -38.66 -6.54 8.02
CA ALA A 303 -37.85 -5.31 7.98
C ALA A 303 -36.46 -5.43 8.64
N ASP A 304 -36.08 -6.63 9.11
CA ASP A 304 -34.78 -6.92 9.73
C ASP A 304 -33.78 -7.58 8.77
N PHE A 305 -33.99 -7.50 7.44
CA PHE A 305 -33.00 -7.96 6.46
C PHE A 305 -31.81 -6.98 6.34
N GLU A 306 -30.91 -7.13 7.30
CA GLU A 306 -29.47 -6.84 7.28
C GLU A 306 -29.03 -5.58 6.52
N VAL A 307 -29.04 -4.45 7.23
CA VAL A 307 -27.95 -3.48 7.09
C VAL A 307 -26.67 -4.26 7.38
N LEU A 308 -25.88 -4.56 6.33
CA LEU A 308 -24.54 -5.14 6.46
C LEU A 308 -23.73 -4.31 7.45
N LYS A 309 -23.74 -4.73 8.71
CA LYS A 309 -22.97 -4.12 9.78
C LYS A 309 -21.52 -4.41 9.42
N LYS A 310 -20.78 -3.35 9.03
CA LYS A 310 -19.33 -3.39 8.78
C LYS A 310 -18.70 -4.35 9.80
N PRO A 311 -17.97 -5.39 9.37
CA PRO A 311 -17.51 -6.44 10.29
C PRO A 311 -16.80 -5.81 11.47
N LYS A 312 -17.17 -6.22 12.69
CA LYS A 312 -16.52 -5.78 13.93
C LYS A 312 -15.03 -6.07 13.78
N ARG A 313 -14.23 -5.01 13.87
CA ARG A 313 -12.77 -4.95 13.76
C ARG A 313 -12.09 -6.27 14.15
N ASN A 314 -11.52 -6.97 13.18
CA ASN A 314 -10.75 -8.18 13.42
C ASN A 314 -9.51 -7.83 14.26
N LYS A 315 -9.46 -8.33 15.50
CA LYS A 315 -8.27 -8.22 16.37
C LYS A 315 -7.01 -8.73 15.67
N PHE A 316 -7.17 -9.68 14.75
CA PHE A 316 -6.13 -10.21 13.88
C PHE A 316 -5.52 -9.18 12.92
N ALA A 317 -6.29 -8.23 12.39
CA ALA A 317 -5.75 -7.17 11.53
C ALA A 317 -4.83 -6.23 12.31
N PHE A 318 -5.19 -5.94 13.57
CA PHE A 318 -4.37 -5.13 14.47
C PHE A 318 -3.10 -5.86 14.90
N ALA A 319 -3.20 -7.15 15.23
CA ALA A 319 -2.05 -7.99 15.54
C ALA A 319 -1.11 -8.15 14.32
N CYS A 320 -1.66 -8.30 13.12
CA CYS A 320 -0.88 -8.39 11.88
C CYS A 320 -0.20 -7.07 11.53
N ALA A 321 -0.86 -5.92 11.73
CA ALA A 321 -0.24 -4.61 11.58
C ALA A 321 0.91 -4.37 12.57
N ILE A 322 0.73 -4.80 13.84
CA ILE A 322 1.78 -4.76 14.86
C ILE A 322 2.95 -5.69 14.50
N LEU A 323 2.67 -6.91 14.07
CA LEU A 323 3.69 -7.88 13.64
C LEU A 323 4.44 -7.42 12.38
N ALA A 324 3.75 -6.83 11.40
CA ALA A 324 4.35 -6.26 10.20
C ALA A 324 5.19 -5.02 10.53
N SER A 325 4.75 -4.18 11.48
CA SER A 325 5.53 -3.07 12.00
C SER A 325 6.78 -3.55 12.73
N LEU A 326 6.65 -4.55 13.62
CA LEU A 326 7.77 -5.18 14.31
C LEU A 326 8.74 -5.87 13.35
N ALA A 327 8.25 -6.56 12.32
CA ALA A 327 9.08 -7.17 11.28
C ALA A 327 9.78 -6.11 10.42
N SER A 328 9.12 -5.00 10.10
CA SER A 328 9.75 -3.87 9.38
C SER A 328 10.80 -3.17 10.22
N ILE A 329 10.58 -3.08 11.54
CA ILE A 329 11.56 -2.58 12.50
C ILE A 329 12.74 -3.54 12.60
N LEU A 330 12.50 -4.85 12.73
CA LEU A 330 13.55 -5.89 12.79
C LEU A 330 14.34 -6.02 11.48
N LEU A 331 13.69 -5.87 10.32
CA LEU A 331 14.36 -5.84 9.01
C LEU A 331 15.13 -4.53 8.79
N GLY A 332 14.60 -3.40 9.28
CA GLY A 332 15.34 -2.13 9.35
C GLY A 332 16.57 -2.23 10.25
N TYR A 333 16.45 -2.93 11.39
CA TYR A 333 17.61 -3.34 12.20
C TYR A 333 18.54 -4.28 11.44
N GLY A 334 18.03 -5.19 10.61
CA GLY A 334 18.84 -6.10 9.80
C GLY A 334 19.68 -5.39 8.73
N GLU A 335 19.14 -4.36 8.08
CA GLU A 335 19.89 -3.52 7.13
C GLU A 335 20.85 -2.58 7.86
N LEU A 336 20.43 -1.94 8.97
CA LEU A 336 21.33 -1.13 9.81
C LEU A 336 22.47 -1.97 10.41
N PHE A 337 22.19 -3.20 10.85
CA PHE A 337 23.16 -4.09 11.49
C PHE A 337 24.06 -4.78 10.45
N SER A 338 23.53 -5.19 9.29
CA SER A 338 24.37 -5.66 8.16
C SER A 338 25.27 -4.57 7.62
N PHE A 339 24.84 -3.31 7.67
CA PHE A 339 25.66 -2.18 7.26
C PHE A 339 26.68 -1.80 8.35
N SER A 340 26.29 -1.79 9.63
CA SER A 340 27.24 -1.59 10.74
C SER A 340 28.33 -2.66 10.76
N LEU A 341 27.99 -3.92 10.48
CA LEU A 341 28.97 -5.03 10.35
C LEU A 341 29.85 -4.95 9.09
N ARG A 342 29.56 -4.04 8.15
CA ARG A 342 30.32 -3.88 6.89
C ARG A 342 31.10 -2.55 6.85
N VAL A 343 30.90 -1.68 7.84
CA VAL A 343 31.57 -0.38 7.99
C VAL A 343 32.62 -0.38 9.12
N ASP A 344 32.70 -1.48 9.90
CA ASP A 344 33.83 -1.81 10.78
C ASP A 344 34.77 -2.81 10.09
#